data_AF-A0AAT9GMS4-F1
#
_entry.id   AF-A0AAT9GMS4-F1
#
_cell.length_a   1.000
_cell.length_b   1.000
_cell.length_c   1.000
_cell.angle_alpha   90.00
_cell.angle_beta   90.00
_cell.angle_gamma   90.00
#
_symmetry.space_group_name_H-M   'P 1'
#
loop_
_entity.id
_entity.type
_entity.pdbx_description
1 polymer ?
#
loop_
_entity_poly.entity_id
_entity_poly.type
_entity_poly.pdbx_seq_one_letter_code
_entity_poly.pdbx_strand_id
1 'polypeptide(L)'
;MTIVKSEVIRKLMDAKKFLLDGYIDEGVKIVLQIVNSSPKSDYNWFICNIIESIDCKYMFQILDKIGSYFDLDKCQNLKSVVQCGIENNTLNDHVSKALDLLVSQGKRDKLEEISKEILNKDQVSPALLIALANALRKVGDERDATNLLLEACKKGDKEACNSVNAITVRSVM
;
A
#
# COMPACT_ATOMS: atom_id res chain seq x y z
N MET A 1 -12.12 -28.97 16.07
CA MET A 1 -11.68 -28.51 17.40
C MET A 1 -11.60 -26.99 17.32
N THR A 2 -12.51 -26.27 17.96
CA THR A 2 -12.57 -24.80 17.88
C THR A 2 -11.42 -24.23 18.72
N ILE A 3 -10.51 -23.48 18.10
CA ILE A 3 -9.44 -22.79 18.84
C ILE A 3 -10.08 -21.64 19.61
N VAL A 4 -9.78 -21.52 20.90
CA VAL A 4 -10.27 -20.42 21.74
C VAL A 4 -9.68 -19.10 21.25
N LYS A 5 -10.48 -18.03 21.17
CA LYS A 5 -10.06 -16.73 20.62
C LYS A 5 -8.75 -16.18 21.21
N SER A 6 -8.49 -16.39 22.50
CA SER A 6 -7.23 -16.01 23.16
C SER A 6 -6.01 -16.76 22.61
N GLU A 7 -6.18 -18.03 22.27
CA GLU A 7 -5.14 -18.88 21.70
C GLU A 7 -4.84 -18.49 20.24
N VAL A 8 -5.86 -18.09 19.47
CA VAL A 8 -5.68 -17.52 18.12
C VAL A 8 -4.80 -16.28 18.18
N ILE A 9 -5.11 -15.35 19.10
CA ILE A 9 -4.32 -14.12 19.28
C ILE A 9 -2.87 -14.45 19.63
N ARG A 10 -2.65 -15.36 20.59
CA ARG A 10 -1.30 -15.77 21.01
C ARG A 10 -0.47 -16.30 19.84
N LYS A 11 -1.02 -17.24 19.07
CA LYS A 11 -0.34 -17.83 17.91
C LYS A 11 -0.06 -16.80 16.82
N LEU A 12 -0.98 -15.87 16.58
CA LEU A 12 -0.76 -14.79 15.61
C LEU A 12 0.34 -13.84 16.09
N MET A 13 0.44 -13.54 17.38
CA MET A 13 1.57 -12.75 17.92
C MET A 13 2.90 -13.47 17.80
N ASP A 14 2.94 -14.79 18.02
CA ASP A 14 4.13 -15.60 17.76
C ASP A 14 4.51 -15.55 16.27
N ALA A 15 3.55 -15.69 15.37
CA ALA A 15 3.76 -15.55 13.92
C ALA A 15 4.30 -14.18 13.56
N LYS A 16 3.72 -13.11 14.12
CA LYS A 16 4.19 -11.73 13.91
C LYS A 16 5.65 -11.57 14.26
N LYS A 17 6.09 -12.12 15.40
CA LYS A 17 7.49 -12.06 15.81
C LYS A 17 8.42 -12.66 14.75
N PHE A 18 8.10 -13.86 14.25
CA PHE A 18 8.86 -14.48 13.17
C PHE A 18 8.91 -13.61 11.91
N LEU A 19 7.77 -13.06 11.49
CA LEU A 19 7.68 -12.21 10.30
C LEU A 19 8.52 -10.92 10.45
N LEU A 20 8.47 -10.26 11.61
CA LEU A 20 9.26 -9.06 11.90
C LEU A 20 10.77 -9.36 11.92
N ASP A 21 11.16 -10.52 12.45
CA ASP A 21 12.54 -10.98 12.52
C ASP A 21 13.06 -11.53 11.17
N GLY A 22 12.21 -11.59 10.13
CA GLY A 22 12.58 -12.05 8.78
C GLY A 22 12.45 -13.56 8.54
N TYR A 23 11.93 -14.32 9.51
CA TYR A 23 11.60 -15.74 9.38
C TYR A 23 10.24 -15.91 8.70
N ILE A 24 10.20 -15.60 7.41
CA ILE A 24 8.95 -15.46 6.65
C ILE A 24 8.18 -16.79 6.59
N ASP A 25 8.85 -17.89 6.28
CA ASP A 25 8.18 -19.18 6.10
C ASP A 25 7.62 -19.75 7.42
N GLU A 26 8.34 -19.60 8.53
CA GLU A 26 7.89 -19.98 9.86
C GLU A 26 6.65 -19.18 10.29
N GLY A 27 6.70 -17.86 10.10
CA GLY A 27 5.57 -16.98 10.41
C GLY A 27 4.34 -17.30 9.55
N VAL A 28 4.53 -17.43 8.23
CA VAL A 28 3.46 -17.78 7.28
C VAL A 28 2.84 -19.14 7.62
N LYS A 29 3.64 -20.14 7.99
CA LYS A 29 3.13 -21.47 8.38
C LYS A 29 2.15 -21.38 9.54
N ILE A 30 2.44 -20.56 10.56
CA ILE A 30 1.55 -20.37 11.71
C ILE A 30 0.28 -19.62 11.27
N VAL A 31 0.40 -18.57 10.45
CA VAL A 31 -0.76 -17.84 9.93
C VAL A 31 -1.70 -18.76 9.15
N LEU A 32 -1.16 -19.60 8.27
CA LEU A 32 -1.97 -20.53 7.47
C LEU A 32 -2.68 -21.58 8.34
N GLN A 33 -2.09 -22.01 9.45
CA GLN A 33 -2.79 -22.87 10.41
C GLN A 33 -4.02 -22.17 11.01
N ILE A 34 -3.90 -20.89 11.37
CA ILE A 34 -5.01 -20.10 11.92
C ILE A 34 -6.09 -19.86 10.86
N VAL A 35 -5.70 -19.43 9.66
CA VAL A 35 -6.61 -19.18 8.53
C VAL A 35 -7.47 -20.40 8.22
N ASN A 36 -6.91 -21.60 8.32
CA ASN A 36 -7.61 -22.86 8.04
C ASN A 36 -8.46 -23.40 9.20
N SER A 37 -8.31 -22.88 10.42
CA SER A 37 -8.94 -23.44 11.62
C SER A 37 -9.83 -22.47 12.39
N SER A 38 -9.87 -21.21 11.97
CA SER A 38 -10.61 -20.13 12.63
C SER A 38 -11.41 -19.31 11.61
N PRO A 39 -12.52 -18.68 12.00
CA PRO A 39 -13.26 -17.80 11.10
C PRO A 39 -12.49 -16.50 10.84
N LYS A 40 -12.67 -15.91 9.65
CA LYS A 40 -11.97 -14.68 9.22
C LYS A 40 -12.16 -13.51 10.20
N SER A 41 -13.31 -13.40 10.86
CA SER A 41 -13.58 -12.38 11.89
C SER A 41 -12.56 -12.39 13.05
N ASP A 42 -11.94 -13.54 13.32
CA ASP A 42 -11.04 -13.69 14.47
C ASP A 42 -9.60 -13.31 14.14
N TYR A 43 -9.23 -13.34 12.86
CA TYR A 43 -7.85 -13.08 12.42
C TYR A 43 -7.70 -11.91 11.45
N ASN A 44 -8.76 -11.35 10.85
CA ASN A 44 -8.60 -10.36 9.77
C ASN A 44 -7.79 -9.13 10.18
N TRP A 45 -7.91 -8.70 11.45
CA TRP A 45 -7.18 -7.57 12.02
C TRP A 45 -5.65 -7.74 11.94
N PHE A 46 -5.18 -8.99 11.86
CA PHE A 46 -3.77 -9.33 11.92
C PHE A 46 -2.97 -8.72 10.76
N ILE A 47 -3.49 -8.74 9.53
CA ILE A 47 -2.75 -8.21 8.39
C ILE A 47 -2.51 -6.70 8.52
N CYS A 48 -3.51 -5.95 9.01
CA CYS A 48 -3.36 -4.53 9.26
C CYS A 48 -2.31 -4.30 10.36
N ASN A 49 -2.28 -5.17 11.38
CA ASN A 49 -1.28 -5.10 12.44
C ASN A 49 0.14 -5.45 11.98
N ILE A 50 0.29 -6.31 10.97
CA ILE A 50 1.58 -6.58 10.31
C ILE A 50 2.01 -5.37 9.48
N ILE A 51 1.15 -4.87 8.61
CA ILE A 51 1.41 -3.72 7.72
C ILE A 51 1.93 -2.50 8.49
N GLU A 52 1.46 -2.28 9.72
CA GLU A 52 1.90 -1.16 10.56
C GLU A 52 3.37 -1.21 10.97
N SER A 53 3.96 -2.40 11.09
CA SER A 53 5.21 -2.60 11.83
C SER A 53 6.27 -3.41 11.09
N ILE A 54 5.91 -4.01 9.96
CA ILE A 54 6.83 -4.82 9.16
C ILE A 54 7.80 -3.93 8.38
N ASP A 55 9.05 -4.37 8.29
CA ASP A 55 10.05 -3.74 7.44
C ASP A 55 9.67 -3.89 5.95
N CYS A 56 9.84 -2.83 5.17
CA CYS A 56 9.54 -2.80 3.74
C CYS A 56 10.29 -3.85 2.93
N LYS A 57 11.43 -4.36 3.42
CA LYS A 57 12.15 -5.48 2.79
C LYS A 57 11.34 -6.79 2.76
N TYR A 58 10.41 -6.97 3.70
CA TYR A 58 9.62 -8.20 3.85
C TYR A 58 8.14 -8.01 3.52
N MET A 59 7.64 -6.78 3.54
CA MET A 59 6.20 -6.50 3.38
C MET A 59 5.59 -7.21 2.17
N PHE A 60 6.16 -7.03 0.98
CA PHE A 60 5.59 -7.61 -0.24
C PHE A 60 5.71 -9.13 -0.30
N GLN A 61 6.80 -9.72 0.21
CA GLN A 61 6.94 -11.18 0.30
C GLN A 61 5.85 -11.80 1.19
N ILE A 62 5.50 -11.11 2.27
CA ILE A 62 4.43 -11.54 3.18
C ILE A 62 3.06 -11.37 2.50
N LEU A 63 2.81 -10.22 1.88
CA LEU A 63 1.55 -9.96 1.18
C LEU A 63 1.33 -10.94 0.01
N ASP A 64 2.37 -11.35 -0.70
CA ASP A 64 2.29 -12.37 -1.74
C ASP A 64 1.85 -13.74 -1.18
N LYS A 65 2.38 -14.14 -0.02
CA LYS A 65 2.12 -15.46 0.57
C LYS A 65 0.78 -15.54 1.30
N ILE A 66 0.37 -14.48 1.99
CA ILE A 66 -0.80 -14.51 2.88
C ILE A 66 -1.84 -13.44 2.61
N GLY A 67 -1.57 -12.42 1.79
CA GLY A 67 -2.45 -11.26 1.61
C GLY A 67 -3.84 -11.61 1.08
N SER A 68 -3.97 -12.65 0.24
CA SER A 68 -5.25 -13.11 -0.31
C SER A 68 -6.22 -13.68 0.72
N TYR A 69 -5.74 -14.05 1.91
CA TYR A 69 -6.58 -14.60 2.98
C TYR A 69 -7.24 -13.50 3.83
N PHE A 70 -6.89 -12.23 3.60
CA PHE A 70 -7.38 -11.09 4.39
C PHE A 70 -8.14 -10.07 3.53
N ASP A 71 -9.07 -9.39 4.19
CA ASP A 71 -9.83 -8.26 3.64
C ASP A 71 -9.05 -6.97 3.93
N LEU A 72 -8.18 -6.56 3.01
CA LEU A 72 -7.33 -5.37 3.15
C LEU A 72 -8.13 -4.05 3.14
N ASP A 73 -9.33 -4.04 2.57
CA ASP A 73 -10.25 -2.91 2.57
C ASP A 73 -10.69 -2.49 3.98
N LYS A 74 -10.53 -3.38 4.97
CA LYS A 74 -10.79 -3.08 6.39
C LYS A 74 -9.62 -2.39 7.08
N CYS A 75 -8.42 -2.41 6.48
CA CYS A 75 -7.24 -1.76 7.04
C CYS A 75 -7.29 -0.25 6.83
N GLN A 76 -7.00 0.52 7.88
CA GLN A 76 -6.96 1.99 7.85
C GLN A 76 -5.56 2.55 7.61
N ASN A 77 -4.55 1.68 7.61
CA ASN A 77 -3.12 2.00 7.55
C ASN A 77 -2.48 1.56 6.22
N LEU A 78 -3.25 1.51 5.13
CA LEU A 78 -2.74 1.13 3.81
C LEU A 78 -1.72 2.13 3.24
N LYS A 79 -1.60 3.33 3.84
CA LYS A 79 -0.50 4.27 3.57
C LYS A 79 0.87 3.57 3.69
N SER A 80 1.06 2.70 4.68
CA SER A 80 2.34 2.01 4.91
C SER A 80 2.73 1.10 3.74
N VAL A 81 1.75 0.50 3.05
CA VAL A 81 2.00 -0.32 1.85
C VAL A 81 2.54 0.56 0.71
N VAL A 82 1.95 1.74 0.52
CA VAL A 82 2.40 2.69 -0.50
C VAL A 82 3.78 3.25 -0.14
N GLN A 83 4.02 3.57 1.13
CA GLN A 83 5.34 4.03 1.60
C GLN A 83 6.43 3.00 1.33
N CYS A 84 6.17 1.70 1.58
CA CYS A 84 7.12 0.65 1.21
C CYS A 84 7.35 0.53 -0.30
N GLY A 85 6.34 0.80 -1.11
CA GLY A 85 6.51 0.91 -2.56
C GLY A 85 7.46 2.04 -2.94
N ILE A 86 7.33 3.19 -2.29
CA ILE A 86 8.19 4.37 -2.50
C ILE A 86 9.62 4.10 -2.02
N GLU A 87 9.80 3.49 -0.84
CA GLU A 87 11.12 3.16 -0.29
C GLU A 87 11.87 2.13 -1.12
N ASN A 88 11.18 1.09 -1.58
CA ASN A 88 11.75 0.09 -2.47
C ASN A 88 11.75 0.53 -3.95
N ASN A 89 11.33 1.77 -4.24
CA ASN A 89 11.18 2.33 -5.57
C ASN A 89 10.48 1.40 -6.59
N THR A 90 9.43 0.72 -6.14
CA THR A 90 8.71 -0.32 -6.89
C THR A 90 7.21 -0.06 -6.87
N LEU A 91 6.61 -0.03 -8.07
CA LEU A 91 5.17 -0.13 -8.24
C LEU A 91 4.83 -1.61 -8.50
N ASN A 92 4.06 -2.22 -7.59
CA ASN A 92 3.56 -3.59 -7.73
C ASN A 92 2.04 -3.63 -7.47
N ASP A 93 1.44 -4.80 -7.65
CA ASP A 93 -0.01 -4.99 -7.49
C ASP A 93 -0.51 -4.63 -6.08
N HIS A 94 0.30 -4.84 -5.04
CA HIS A 94 -0.05 -4.47 -3.68
C HIS A 94 -0.11 -2.95 -3.48
N VAL A 95 0.84 -2.22 -4.06
CA VAL A 95 0.86 -0.74 -4.03
C VAL A 95 -0.33 -0.18 -4.80
N SER A 96 -0.59 -0.69 -6.02
CA SER A 96 -1.74 -0.29 -6.83
C SER A 96 -3.06 -0.55 -6.09
N LYS A 97 -3.20 -1.74 -5.50
CA LYS A 97 -4.39 -2.10 -4.70
C LYS A 97 -4.52 -1.22 -3.46
N ALA A 98 -3.43 -0.91 -2.76
CA ALA A 98 -3.45 -0.02 -1.61
C ALA A 98 -3.91 1.40 -2.00
N LEU A 99 -3.43 1.94 -3.12
CA LEU A 99 -3.88 3.24 -3.64
C LEU A 99 -5.38 3.23 -3.96
N ASP A 100 -5.87 2.23 -4.69
CA ASP A 100 -7.30 2.13 -5.02
C ASP A 100 -8.16 1.98 -3.76
N LEU A 101 -7.69 1.23 -2.76
CA LEU A 101 -8.38 1.12 -1.48
C LEU A 101 -8.41 2.46 -0.72
N LEU A 102 -7.30 3.20 -0.66
CA LEU A 102 -7.26 4.54 -0.08
C LEU A 102 -8.25 5.49 -0.76
N VAL A 103 -8.35 5.44 -2.10
CA VAL A 103 -9.34 6.20 -2.86
C VAL A 103 -10.76 5.78 -2.47
N SER A 104 -11.06 4.48 -2.48
CA SER A 104 -12.41 3.97 -2.16
C SER A 104 -12.85 4.27 -0.73
N GLN A 105 -11.90 4.36 0.20
CA GLN A 105 -12.12 4.73 1.59
C GLN A 105 -12.23 6.25 1.80
N GLY A 106 -12.03 7.06 0.75
CA GLY A 106 -12.05 8.52 0.82
C GLY A 106 -10.87 9.10 1.62
N LYS A 107 -9.75 8.38 1.73
CA LYS A 107 -8.55 8.79 2.50
C LYS A 107 -7.69 9.80 1.75
N ARG A 108 -8.31 10.92 1.37
CA ARG A 108 -7.66 12.03 0.67
C ARG A 108 -6.48 12.59 1.48
N ASP A 109 -6.66 12.74 2.78
CA ASP A 109 -5.62 13.18 3.72
C ASP A 109 -4.34 12.34 3.61
N LYS A 110 -4.48 11.01 3.52
CA LYS A 110 -3.35 10.10 3.40
C LYS A 110 -2.69 10.17 2.03
N LEU A 111 -3.45 10.33 0.96
CA LEU A 111 -2.89 10.51 -0.38
C LEU A 111 -2.11 11.82 -0.50
N GLU A 112 -2.60 12.92 0.10
CA GLU A 112 -1.90 14.21 0.16
C GLU A 112 -0.62 14.13 0.99
N GLU A 113 -0.64 13.44 2.13
CA GLU A 113 0.58 13.18 2.93
C GLU A 113 1.64 12.44 2.09
N ILE A 114 1.25 11.35 1.40
CA ILE A 114 2.16 10.60 0.53
C ILE A 114 2.70 11.50 -0.59
N SER A 115 1.87 12.35 -1.19
CA SER A 115 2.26 13.29 -2.25
C SER A 115 3.35 14.27 -1.79
N LYS A 116 3.23 14.80 -0.57
CA LYS A 116 4.26 15.69 -0.01
C LYS A 116 5.55 14.93 0.27
N GLU A 117 5.45 13.72 0.80
CA GLU A 117 6.61 12.87 1.10
C GLU A 117 7.37 12.45 -0.16
N ILE A 118 6.66 12.07 -1.23
CA ILE A 118 7.26 11.54 -2.46
C ILE A 118 8.02 12.63 -3.24
N LEU A 119 7.52 13.88 -3.22
CA LEU A 119 8.17 15.02 -3.88
C LEU A 119 9.49 15.43 -3.21
N ASN A 120 9.68 15.07 -1.94
CA ASN A 120 10.94 15.29 -1.22
C ASN A 120 11.98 14.19 -1.47
N LYS A 121 11.66 13.17 -2.28
CA LYS A 121 12.56 12.05 -2.59
C LYS A 121 13.04 12.12 -4.04
N ASP A 122 14.34 12.29 -4.24
CA ASP A 122 14.94 12.46 -5.57
C ASP A 122 14.84 11.20 -6.46
N GLN A 123 14.81 10.01 -5.87
CA GLN A 123 14.93 8.73 -6.59
C GLN A 123 13.64 7.93 -6.73
N VAL A 124 12.49 8.60 -6.84
CA VAL A 124 11.21 7.93 -7.11
C VAL A 124 11.00 7.73 -8.60
N SER A 125 10.55 6.53 -8.98
CA SER A 125 10.21 6.16 -10.35
C SER A 125 9.01 6.97 -10.88
N PRO A 126 9.01 7.33 -12.17
CA PRO A 126 7.87 8.02 -12.78
C PRO A 126 6.55 7.24 -12.64
N ALA A 127 6.59 5.91 -12.70
CA ALA A 127 5.41 5.06 -12.56
C ALA A 127 4.69 5.26 -11.20
N LEU A 128 5.45 5.37 -10.10
CA LEU A 128 4.88 5.65 -8.78
C LEU A 128 4.24 7.04 -8.71
N LEU A 129 4.90 8.06 -9.28
CA LEU A 129 4.39 9.42 -9.35
C LEU A 129 3.06 9.47 -10.12
N ILE A 130 2.98 8.79 -11.26
CA ILE A 130 1.77 8.71 -12.09
C ILE A 130 0.65 7.97 -11.37
N ALA A 131 0.96 6.82 -10.74
CA ALA A 131 -0.03 6.05 -9.99
C ALA A 131 -0.65 6.88 -8.85
N LEU A 132 0.18 7.61 -8.09
CA LEU A 132 -0.30 8.49 -7.02
C LEU A 132 -1.07 9.70 -7.57
N ALA A 133 -0.61 10.30 -8.67
CA ALA A 133 -1.33 11.40 -9.32
C ALA A 133 -2.74 10.98 -9.74
N ASN A 134 -2.88 9.80 -10.33
CA ASN A 134 -4.19 9.25 -10.71
C ASN A 134 -5.07 8.98 -9.49
N ALA A 135 -4.50 8.49 -8.39
CA ALA A 135 -5.25 8.32 -7.13
C ALA A 135 -5.74 9.66 -6.57
N LEU A 136 -4.90 10.69 -6.57
CA LEU A 136 -5.25 12.05 -6.12
C LEU A 136 -6.38 12.66 -6.96
N ARG A 137 -6.35 12.50 -8.29
CA ARG A 137 -7.46 12.93 -9.16
C ARG A 137 -8.78 12.28 -8.80
N LYS A 138 -8.78 10.96 -8.53
CA LYS A 138 -9.99 10.23 -8.14
C LYS A 138 -10.62 10.77 -6.85
N VAL A 139 -9.82 11.41 -5.97
CA VAL A 139 -10.31 12.08 -4.74
C VAL A 139 -10.46 13.60 -4.90
N GLY A 140 -10.39 14.12 -6.13
CA GLY A 140 -10.60 15.52 -6.46
C GLY A 140 -9.43 16.45 -6.10
N ASP A 141 -8.21 15.93 -5.97
CA ASP A 141 -7.00 16.74 -5.79
C ASP A 141 -6.23 16.90 -7.11
N GLU A 142 -6.76 17.74 -7.99
CA GLU A 142 -6.13 18.02 -9.29
C GLU A 142 -4.82 18.79 -9.17
N ARG A 143 -4.67 19.60 -8.12
CA ARG A 143 -3.48 20.44 -7.95
C ARG A 143 -2.27 19.56 -7.65
N ASP A 144 -2.37 18.73 -6.62
CA ASP A 144 -1.25 17.89 -6.21
C ASP A 144 -1.01 16.77 -7.24
N ALA A 145 -2.07 16.28 -7.91
CA ALA A 145 -1.92 15.37 -9.04
C ALA A 145 -1.13 15.98 -10.21
N THR A 146 -1.41 17.24 -10.57
CA THR A 146 -0.69 17.93 -11.64
C THR A 146 0.79 18.15 -11.28
N ASN A 147 1.10 18.48 -10.03
CA ASN A 147 2.47 18.62 -9.55
C ASN A 147 3.26 17.31 -9.70
N LEU A 148 2.66 16.16 -9.35
CA LEU A 148 3.30 14.85 -9.52
C LEU A 148 3.52 14.49 -10.99
N LEU A 149 2.58 14.81 -11.89
CA LEU A 149 2.75 14.57 -13.32
C LEU A 149 3.82 15.47 -13.94
N LEU A 150 3.93 16.73 -13.50
CA LEU A 150 5.03 17.60 -13.89
C LEU A 150 6.38 17.00 -13.48
N GLU A 151 6.46 16.44 -12.27
CA GLU A 151 7.68 15.82 -11.79
C GLU A 151 8.01 14.51 -12.54
N ALA A 152 7.00 13.68 -12.84
CA ALA A 152 7.16 12.51 -13.68
C ALA A 152 7.61 12.88 -15.11
N CYS A 153 7.07 13.96 -15.67
CA CYS A 153 7.47 14.48 -16.98
C CYS A 153 8.93 14.97 -16.98
N LYS A 154 9.37 15.71 -15.95
CA LYS A 154 10.78 16.12 -15.79
C LYS A 154 11.73 14.92 -15.73
N LYS A 155 11.27 13.80 -15.18
CA LYS A 155 12.01 12.53 -15.13
C LYS A 155 11.97 11.75 -16.45
N GLY A 156 11.37 12.31 -17.51
CA GLY A 156 11.41 11.77 -18.88
C GLY A 156 10.23 10.89 -19.26
N ASP A 157 9.17 10.83 -18.45
CA ASP A 157 7.98 10.04 -18.80
C ASP A 157 7.10 10.77 -19.83
N LYS A 158 6.96 10.15 -21.00
CA LYS A 158 6.24 10.73 -22.14
C LYS A 158 4.73 10.83 -21.91
N GLU A 159 4.13 9.87 -21.22
CA GLU A 159 2.69 9.85 -20.97
C GLU A 159 2.31 10.93 -19.94
N ALA A 160 3.16 11.11 -18.93
CA ALA A 160 3.03 12.22 -17.98
C ALA A 160 3.12 13.58 -18.67
N CYS A 161 4.11 13.78 -19.56
CA CYS A 161 4.23 15.05 -20.31
C CYS A 161 3.01 15.33 -21.20
N ASN A 162 2.50 14.32 -21.90
CA ASN A 162 1.29 14.45 -22.71
C ASN A 162 0.07 14.82 -21.86
N SER A 163 -0.04 14.20 -20.68
CA SER A 163 -1.11 14.49 -19.72
C SER A 163 -1.05 15.92 -19.20
N VAL A 164 0.14 16.44 -18.89
CA VAL A 164 0.34 17.85 -18.50
C VAL A 164 -0.06 18.80 -19.64
N ASN A 165 0.39 18.53 -20.87
CA ASN A 165 0.10 19.37 -22.02
C ASN A 165 -1.40 19.43 -22.34
N ALA A 166 -2.13 18.33 -22.14
CA ALA A 166 -3.59 18.32 -22.32
C ALA A 166 -4.34 19.21 -21.30
N ILE A 167 -3.79 19.35 -20.08
CA ILE A 167 -4.36 20.20 -19.03
C ILE A 167 -4.10 21.67 -19.34
N THR A 168 -2.86 22.03 -19.70
CA THR A 168 -2.49 23.42 -20.00
C THR A 168 -3.25 23.97 -21.21
N VAL A 169 -3.47 23.16 -22.25
CA VAL A 169 -4.28 23.57 -23.42
C VAL A 169 -5.73 23.84 -23.03
N ARG A 170 -6.32 23.07 -22.11
CA ARG A 170 -7.69 23.30 -21.63
C ARG A 170 -7.86 24.53 -20.74
N SER A 171 -6.80 25.01 -20.10
CA SER A 171 -6.85 26.24 -19.27
C SER A 171 -6.68 27.53 -20.07
N VAL A 172 -6.33 27.45 -21.36
CA VAL A 172 -6.09 28.60 -22.25
C VAL A 172 -7.24 28.80 -23.27
N MET A 173 -8.18 27.85 -23.36
CA MET A 173 -9.47 28.02 -24.06
C MET A 173 -10.55 28.44 -23.08
#